data_AF-A0A525JLW4-F1
#
_entry.id   AF-A0A525JLW4-F1
#
_cell.length_a   1.000
_cell.length_b   1.000
_cell.length_c   1.000
_cell.angle_alpha   90.00
_cell.angle_beta   90.00
_cell.angle_gamma   90.00
#
_symmetry.space_group_name_H-M   'P 1'
#
loop_
_entity.id
_entity.type
_entity.pdbx_description
1 polymer ?
#
loop_
_entity_poly.entity_id
_entity_poly.type
_entity_poly.pdbx_seq_one_letter_code
_entity_poly.pdbx_strand_id
1 'polypeptide(L)'
;MSELVRNHLVQLLRSLGSATPPIDPTMLRTLYDRKDYPAMLGWIKNSMRLDLSVGLRIVDSTKPSAPMWIETPKRMPSYGTREFRNTRVIVNVRRDLVETKPFGWVVAGFAHELSHVVLFSIGHPLQHEEKAVDLTAMILGYPTFVESAEITKTKGWLTSILLALLLAPLGVLFWRGTSTQTTRLGYLTKSDASFARNLLANAPRTA
;
A
#
# COMPACT_ATOMS: atom_id res chain seq x y z
N MET A 1 -13.93 -14.02 -6.23
CA MET A 1 -12.88 -13.01 -5.93
C MET A 1 -11.82 -13.56 -4.99
N SER A 2 -12.19 -14.18 -3.86
CA SER A 2 -11.25 -14.81 -2.91
C SER A 2 -10.42 -15.96 -3.52
N GLU A 3 -10.92 -16.63 -4.56
CA GLU A 3 -10.17 -17.67 -5.29
C GLU A 3 -9.00 -17.12 -6.10
N LEU A 4 -9.18 -15.99 -6.80
CA LEU A 4 -8.08 -15.30 -7.48
C LEU A 4 -6.98 -14.89 -6.48
N VAL A 5 -7.39 -14.30 -5.35
CA VAL A 5 -6.46 -13.88 -4.28
C VAL A 5 -5.70 -15.09 -3.73
N ARG A 6 -6.40 -16.20 -3.46
CA ARG A 6 -5.79 -17.46 -3.02
C ARG A 6 -4.79 -17.98 -4.06
N ASN A 7 -5.16 -18.02 -5.33
CA ASN A 7 -4.32 -18.52 -6.42
C ASN A 7 -3.07 -17.67 -6.61
N HIS A 8 -3.19 -16.34 -6.57
CA HIS A 8 -2.05 -15.43 -6.59
C HIS A 8 -1.16 -15.63 -5.37
N LEU A 9 -1.73 -15.72 -4.17
CA LEU A 9 -0.96 -15.92 -2.94
C LEU A 9 -0.16 -17.22 -2.97
N VAL A 10 -0.77 -18.32 -3.42
CA VAL A 10 -0.07 -19.62 -3.57
C VAL A 10 1.06 -19.52 -4.58
N GLN A 11 0.85 -18.87 -5.73
CA GLN A 11 1.91 -18.67 -6.73
C GLN A 11 3.06 -17.82 -6.17
N LEU A 12 2.73 -16.70 -5.52
CA LEU A 12 3.72 -15.81 -4.92
C LEU A 12 4.54 -16.52 -3.83
N LEU A 13 3.91 -17.28 -2.94
CA LEU A 13 4.62 -18.04 -1.90
C LEU A 13 5.54 -19.13 -2.50
N ARG A 14 5.17 -19.73 -3.63
CA ARG A 14 6.08 -20.67 -4.32
C ARG A 14 7.37 -19.99 -4.82
N SER A 15 7.29 -18.72 -5.22
CA SER A 15 8.45 -17.97 -5.71
C SER A 15 9.22 -17.24 -4.61
N LEU A 16 8.51 -16.68 -3.62
CA LEU A 16 9.08 -15.85 -2.56
C LEU A 16 9.43 -16.64 -1.29
N GLY A 17 8.98 -17.88 -1.19
CA GLY A 17 9.12 -18.71 0.01
C GLY A 17 8.03 -18.42 1.04
N SER A 18 8.41 -18.38 2.32
CA SER A 18 7.47 -18.16 3.41
C SER A 18 7.15 -16.67 3.62
N ALA A 19 6.00 -16.41 4.23
CA ALA A 19 5.64 -15.08 4.68
C ALA A 19 6.62 -14.56 5.74
N THR A 20 7.07 -13.32 5.57
CA THR A 20 7.85 -12.59 6.59
C THR A 20 6.91 -12.21 7.74
N PRO A 21 7.36 -12.27 9.00
CA PRO A 21 6.60 -11.74 10.12
C PRO A 21 6.17 -10.29 9.89
N PRO A 22 4.99 -9.86 10.37
CA PRO A 22 4.60 -8.46 10.30
C PRO A 22 5.66 -7.55 10.93
N ILE A 23 5.98 -6.46 10.24
CA ILE A 23 7.00 -5.51 10.71
C ILE A 23 6.51 -4.71 11.92
N ASP A 24 7.44 -4.36 12.82
CA ASP A 24 7.17 -3.43 13.92
C ASP A 24 6.99 -2.00 13.37
N PRO A 25 5.83 -1.34 13.58
CA PRO A 25 5.56 -0.01 13.05
C PRO A 25 6.37 1.10 13.74
N THR A 26 7.00 0.86 14.90
CA THR A 26 7.51 1.92 15.79
C THR A 26 8.51 2.86 15.11
N MET A 27 9.49 2.30 14.37
CA MET A 27 10.48 3.10 13.65
C MET A 27 9.82 3.91 12.51
N LEU A 28 8.97 3.25 11.71
CA LEU A 28 8.26 3.92 10.61
C LEU A 28 7.35 5.04 11.10
N ARG A 29 6.69 4.84 12.26
CA ARG A 29 5.85 5.86 12.89
C ARG A 29 6.68 7.10 13.24
N THR A 30 7.85 6.89 13.85
CA THR A 30 8.78 7.97 14.21
C THR A 30 9.24 8.75 12.99
N LEU A 31 9.62 8.07 11.91
CA LEU A 31 10.04 8.71 10.66
C LEU A 31 8.89 9.48 10.01
N TYR A 32 7.69 8.91 10.00
CA TYR A 32 6.51 9.58 9.48
C TYR A 32 6.17 10.86 10.27
N ASP A 33 6.18 10.81 11.60
CA ASP A 33 5.83 11.96 12.44
C ASP A 33 6.83 13.11 12.27
N ARG A 34 8.08 12.80 11.94
CA ARG A 34 9.12 13.77 11.56
C ARG A 34 9.06 14.21 10.10
N LYS A 35 8.14 13.65 9.31
CA LYS A 35 8.06 13.82 7.84
C LYS A 35 9.33 13.41 7.09
N ASP A 36 10.13 12.50 7.67
CA ASP A 36 11.34 11.96 7.05
C ASP A 36 10.97 10.79 6.13
N TYR A 37 10.23 11.12 5.06
CA TYR A 37 9.79 10.14 4.07
C TYR A 37 10.93 9.46 3.31
N PRO A 38 12.06 10.13 2.98
CA PRO A 38 13.21 9.44 2.39
C PRO A 38 13.78 8.34 3.29
N ALA A 39 13.99 8.62 4.59
CA ALA A 39 14.46 7.59 5.51
C ALA A 39 13.41 6.49 5.72
N MET A 40 12.12 6.85 5.75
CA MET A 40 11.01 5.89 5.84
C MET A 40 11.02 4.92 4.64
N LEU A 41 11.16 5.43 3.41
CA LEU A 41 11.28 4.61 2.20
C LEU A 41 12.53 3.73 2.23
N GLY A 42 13.68 4.28 2.67
CA GLY A 42 14.91 3.53 2.84
C GLY A 42 14.79 2.38 3.84
N TRP A 43 14.08 2.61 4.95
CA TRP A 43 13.80 1.58 5.95
C TRP A 43 12.94 0.46 5.37
N ILE A 44 11.85 0.79 4.66
CA ILE A 44 10.97 -0.20 4.02
C ILE A 44 11.74 -1.04 2.99
N LYS A 45 12.55 -0.38 2.13
CA LYS A 45 13.43 -1.07 1.18
C LYS A 45 14.33 -2.10 1.87
N ASN A 46 14.98 -1.71 2.96
CA ASN A 46 15.90 -2.57 3.69
C ASN A 46 15.15 -3.73 4.39
N SER A 47 13.95 -3.49 4.94
CA SER A 47 13.15 -4.56 5.55
C SER A 47 12.70 -5.60 4.51
N MET A 48 12.46 -5.17 3.27
CA MET A 48 12.16 -6.03 2.11
C MET A 48 13.42 -6.67 1.50
N ARG A 49 14.60 -6.46 2.10
CA ARG A 49 15.90 -6.99 1.66
C ARG A 49 16.31 -6.57 0.25
N LEU A 50 15.83 -5.43 -0.24
CA LEU A 50 16.22 -4.92 -1.55
C LEU A 50 17.57 -4.20 -1.46
N ASP A 51 18.61 -4.71 -2.12
CA ASP A 51 19.99 -4.20 -2.09
C ASP A 51 20.33 -3.20 -3.21
N LEU A 52 19.30 -2.64 -3.86
CA LEU A 52 19.42 -1.55 -4.83
C LEU A 52 19.34 -0.15 -4.17
N SER A 53 19.57 0.90 -4.97
CA SER A 53 19.40 2.30 -4.56
C SER A 53 17.97 2.80 -4.82
N VAL A 54 17.29 3.32 -3.79
CA VAL A 54 15.96 3.95 -3.94
C VAL A 54 16.06 5.46 -3.75
N GLY A 55 15.48 6.22 -4.67
CA GLY A 55 15.23 7.65 -4.52
C GLY A 55 13.75 7.93 -4.23
N LEU A 56 13.47 9.00 -3.49
CA LEU A 56 12.11 9.55 -3.34
C LEU A 56 12.03 10.87 -4.09
N ARG A 57 11.00 11.03 -4.92
CA ARG A 57 10.64 12.31 -5.55
C ARG A 57 9.24 12.71 -5.08
N ILE A 58 9.13 13.83 -4.38
CA ILE A 58 7.84 14.43 -4.02
C ILE A 58 7.47 15.42 -5.12
N VAL A 59 6.29 15.23 -5.71
CA VAL A 59 5.83 16.01 -6.86
C VAL A 59 4.53 16.74 -6.55
N ASP A 60 4.37 17.90 -7.14
CA ASP A 60 3.12 18.65 -7.14
C ASP A 60 2.39 18.33 -8.45
N SER A 61 1.16 17.82 -8.38
CA SER A 61 0.37 17.48 -9.56
C SER A 61 -1.04 18.07 -9.44
N THR A 62 -1.41 18.90 -10.42
CA THR A 62 -2.76 19.44 -10.59
C THR A 62 -3.63 18.56 -11.49
N LYS A 63 -3.05 17.52 -12.11
CA LYS A 63 -3.74 16.60 -13.01
C LYS A 63 -4.08 15.28 -12.29
N PRO A 64 -5.07 14.52 -12.77
CA PRO A 64 -5.31 13.17 -12.29
C PRO A 64 -4.08 12.31 -12.59
N SER A 65 -3.30 12.01 -11.56
CA SER A 65 -2.16 11.08 -11.62
C SER A 65 -2.28 10.07 -10.49
N ALA A 66 -1.61 8.93 -10.66
CA ALA A 66 -1.51 7.93 -9.61
C ALA A 66 -1.00 8.58 -8.30
N PRO A 67 -1.49 8.14 -7.13
CA PRO A 67 -1.06 8.68 -5.86
C PRO A 67 0.45 8.56 -5.59
N MET A 68 0.98 7.41 -5.97
CA MET A 68 2.38 7.04 -5.99
C MET A 68 2.64 6.25 -7.28
N TRP A 69 3.89 6.24 -7.75
CA TRP A 69 4.35 5.35 -8.81
C TRP A 69 5.85 5.19 -8.76
N ILE A 70 6.38 4.09 -9.28
CA ILE A 70 7.82 3.83 -9.36
C ILE A 70 8.36 3.95 -10.79
N GLU A 71 9.48 4.65 -10.92
CA GLU A 71 10.31 4.65 -12.12
C GLU A 71 11.36 3.54 -12.00
N THR A 72 11.29 2.59 -12.92
CA THR A 72 12.21 1.45 -13.03
C THR A 72 12.92 1.47 -14.38
N PRO A 73 14.10 0.84 -14.52
CA PRO A 73 14.70 0.62 -15.83
C PRO A 73 13.76 -0.23 -16.70
N LYS A 74 13.82 -0.03 -18.03
CA LYS A 74 13.00 -0.78 -19.01
C LYS A 74 13.08 -2.30 -18.82
N ARG A 75 14.25 -2.80 -18.40
CA ARG A 75 14.45 -4.19 -17.99
C ARG A 75 15.06 -4.18 -16.60
N MET A 76 14.32 -4.70 -15.62
CA MET A 76 14.83 -4.85 -14.26
C MET A 76 15.92 -5.93 -14.25
N PRO A 77 17.13 -5.64 -13.74
CA PRO A 77 18.13 -6.68 -13.53
C PRO A 77 17.68 -7.72 -12.51
N SER A 78 18.20 -8.93 -12.61
CA SER A 78 17.80 -10.01 -11.72
C SER A 78 18.26 -9.75 -10.29
N TYR A 79 17.41 -10.05 -9.30
CA TYR A 79 17.74 -9.89 -7.88
C TYR A 79 19.06 -10.59 -7.50
N GLY A 80 19.86 -9.97 -6.63
CA GLY A 80 21.16 -10.50 -6.17
C GLY A 80 22.33 -10.32 -7.14
N THR A 81 22.08 -9.89 -8.37
CA THR A 81 23.15 -9.56 -9.34
C THR A 81 23.86 -8.25 -9.00
N ARG A 82 25.06 -8.04 -9.56
CA ARG A 82 25.80 -6.78 -9.40
C ARG A 82 25.06 -5.62 -10.07
N GLU A 83 24.44 -5.90 -11.20
CA GLU A 83 23.63 -4.96 -11.98
C GLU A 83 22.44 -4.47 -11.16
N PHE A 84 21.77 -5.38 -10.44
CA PHE A 84 20.67 -5.02 -9.54
C PHE A 84 21.13 -4.13 -8.40
N ARG A 85 22.25 -4.46 -7.73
CA ARG A 85 22.83 -3.62 -6.67
C ARG A 85 23.19 -2.20 -7.13
N ASN A 86 23.66 -2.09 -8.38
CA ASN A 86 24.02 -0.82 -8.98
C ASN A 86 22.82 -0.08 -9.61
N THR A 87 21.62 -0.69 -9.58
CA THR A 87 20.41 -0.08 -10.13
C THR A 87 19.86 0.98 -9.18
N ARG A 88 19.36 2.07 -9.76
CA ARG A 88 18.58 3.08 -9.06
C ARG A 88 17.14 3.06 -9.55
N VAL A 89 16.20 3.02 -8.62
CA VAL A 89 14.77 3.24 -8.88
C VAL A 89 14.29 4.50 -8.16
N ILE A 90 13.22 5.12 -8.65
CA ILE A 90 12.68 6.36 -8.05
C ILE A 90 11.21 6.15 -7.74
N VAL A 91 10.85 6.19 -6.47
CA VAL A 91 9.45 6.27 -6.05
C VAL A 91 9.03 7.73 -6.11
N ASN A 92 7.99 8.00 -6.89
CA ASN A 92 7.33 9.29 -6.96
C ASN A 92 6.11 9.26 -6.06
N VAL A 93 5.89 10.34 -5.30
CA VAL A 93 4.70 10.52 -4.48
C VAL A 93 4.17 11.92 -4.64
N ARG A 94 2.84 12.04 -4.72
CA ARG A 94 2.19 13.34 -4.70
C ARG A 94 2.28 14.00 -3.32
N ARG A 95 2.72 15.25 -3.30
CA ARG A 95 2.86 16.05 -2.07
C ARG A 95 1.57 16.12 -1.27
N ASP A 96 0.47 16.46 -1.93
CA ASP A 96 -0.84 16.61 -1.29
C ASP A 96 -1.31 15.31 -0.63
N LEU A 97 -0.85 14.15 -1.11
CA LEU A 97 -1.23 12.85 -0.56
C LEU A 97 -0.28 12.42 0.56
N VAL A 98 1.03 12.53 0.40
CA VAL A 98 1.97 12.12 1.47
C VAL A 98 1.81 12.96 2.74
N GLU A 99 1.42 14.23 2.60
CA GLU A 99 1.24 15.15 3.71
C GLU A 99 -0.15 15.05 4.38
N THR A 100 -1.17 14.52 3.69
CA THR A 100 -2.55 14.48 4.22
C THR A 100 -3.09 13.08 4.51
N LYS A 101 -2.52 12.04 3.90
CA LYS A 101 -2.97 10.66 4.09
C LYS A 101 -2.45 10.10 5.41
N PRO A 102 -3.17 9.16 6.06
CA PRO A 102 -2.70 8.57 7.31
C PRO A 102 -1.39 7.81 7.15
N PHE A 103 -0.67 7.66 8.27
CA PHE A 103 0.56 6.86 8.38
C PHE A 103 0.53 5.53 7.63
N GLY A 104 -0.46 4.68 7.93
CA GLY A 104 -0.52 3.35 7.33
C GLY A 104 -0.74 3.36 5.83
N TRP A 105 -1.42 4.38 5.31
CA TRP A 105 -1.63 4.57 3.88
C TRP A 105 -0.29 4.87 3.18
N VAL A 106 0.55 5.72 3.77
CA VAL A 106 1.88 6.04 3.20
C VAL A 106 2.82 4.82 3.25
N VAL A 107 2.81 4.07 4.37
CA VAL A 107 3.56 2.80 4.49
C VAL A 107 3.15 1.82 3.39
N ALA A 108 1.84 1.59 3.24
CA ALA A 108 1.31 0.66 2.25
C ALA A 108 1.73 1.05 0.83
N GLY A 109 1.75 2.34 0.52
CA GLY A 109 2.17 2.85 -0.80
C GLY A 109 3.62 2.56 -1.12
N PHE A 110 4.53 2.92 -0.21
CA PHE A 110 5.94 2.61 -0.40
C PHE A 110 6.20 1.11 -0.52
N ALA A 111 5.53 0.27 0.28
CA ALA A 111 5.65 -1.18 0.18
C ALA A 111 5.07 -1.74 -1.14
N HIS A 112 3.97 -1.18 -1.63
CA HIS A 112 3.37 -1.51 -2.93
C HIS A 112 4.33 -1.19 -4.08
N GLU A 113 4.85 0.04 -4.14
CA GLU A 113 5.78 0.47 -5.20
C GLU A 113 7.06 -0.38 -5.22
N LEU A 114 7.61 -0.71 -4.04
CA LEU A 114 8.78 -1.58 -3.94
C LEU A 114 8.47 -3.05 -4.27
N SER A 115 7.22 -3.49 -4.14
CA SER A 115 6.81 -4.84 -4.53
C SER A 115 6.82 -5.04 -6.05
N HIS A 116 6.62 -3.98 -6.85
CA HIS A 116 6.90 -4.06 -8.28
C HIS A 116 8.36 -4.44 -8.55
N VAL A 117 9.31 -3.81 -7.84
CA VAL A 117 10.75 -4.13 -7.98
C VAL A 117 11.00 -5.61 -7.72
N VAL A 118 10.44 -6.14 -6.64
CA VAL A 118 10.57 -7.56 -6.28
C VAL A 118 10.10 -8.43 -7.46
N LEU A 119 8.85 -8.25 -7.91
CA LEU A 119 8.26 -9.11 -8.95
C LEU A 119 8.98 -8.98 -10.29
N PHE A 120 9.35 -7.77 -10.71
CA PHE A 120 10.12 -7.56 -11.94
C PHE A 120 11.52 -8.17 -11.86
N SER A 121 12.19 -8.06 -10.71
CA SER A 121 13.57 -8.57 -10.55
C SER A 121 13.68 -10.09 -10.50
N ILE A 122 12.59 -10.80 -10.17
CA ILE A 122 12.53 -12.27 -10.24
C ILE A 122 11.84 -12.77 -11.52
N GLY A 123 11.42 -11.85 -12.41
CA GLY A 123 10.68 -12.19 -13.62
C GLY A 123 9.36 -12.92 -13.34
N HIS A 124 8.65 -12.52 -12.28
CA HIS A 124 7.45 -13.23 -11.84
C HIS A 124 6.32 -13.09 -12.89
N PRO A 125 5.57 -14.16 -13.22
CA PRO A 125 4.46 -14.07 -14.17
C PRO A 125 3.38 -13.04 -13.79
N LEU A 126 3.20 -12.79 -12.48
CA LEU A 126 2.25 -11.81 -11.94
C LEU A 126 2.83 -10.40 -11.79
N GLN A 127 3.99 -10.07 -12.38
CA GLN A 127 4.65 -8.76 -12.19
C GLN A 127 3.84 -7.54 -12.68
N HIS A 128 2.81 -7.76 -13.50
CA HIS A 128 1.89 -6.73 -14.00
C HIS A 128 0.51 -6.79 -13.31
N GLU A 129 0.31 -7.73 -12.39
CA GLU A 129 -0.94 -7.90 -11.67
C GLU A 129 -0.90 -7.11 -10.36
N GLU A 130 -1.55 -5.96 -10.34
CA GLU A 130 -1.55 -5.04 -9.19
C GLU A 130 -2.01 -5.69 -7.87
N LYS A 131 -2.97 -6.62 -7.92
CA LYS A 131 -3.35 -7.39 -6.74
C LYS A 131 -2.22 -8.27 -6.25
N ALA A 132 -1.40 -8.82 -7.15
CA ALA A 132 -0.22 -9.60 -6.77
C ALA A 132 0.87 -8.71 -6.17
N VAL A 133 0.98 -7.46 -6.61
CA VAL A 133 1.88 -6.44 -6.02
C VAL A 133 1.49 -6.16 -4.57
N ASP A 134 0.21 -5.93 -4.29
CA ASP A 134 -0.28 -5.78 -2.92
C ASP A 134 -0.01 -7.02 -2.06
N LEU A 135 -0.33 -8.22 -2.58
CA LEU A 135 -0.08 -9.47 -1.88
C LEU A 135 1.41 -9.70 -1.61
N THR A 136 2.28 -9.24 -2.50
CA THR A 136 3.74 -9.28 -2.31
C THR A 136 4.16 -8.39 -1.14
N ALA A 137 3.60 -7.19 -1.03
CA ALA A 137 3.83 -6.34 0.14
C ALA A 137 3.36 -7.03 1.43
N MET A 138 2.20 -7.70 1.40
CA MET A 138 1.69 -8.48 2.54
C MET A 138 2.63 -9.63 2.93
N ILE A 139 3.13 -10.40 1.94
CA ILE A 139 4.10 -11.50 2.15
C ILE A 139 5.39 -10.95 2.77
N LEU A 140 5.82 -9.75 2.40
CA LEU A 140 7.05 -9.12 2.86
C LEU A 140 6.87 -8.30 4.16
N GLY A 141 5.83 -8.59 4.93
CA GLY A 141 5.66 -8.10 6.30
C GLY A 141 4.76 -6.88 6.46
N TYR A 142 4.01 -6.48 5.43
CA TYR A 142 3.11 -5.32 5.47
C TYR A 142 1.58 -5.64 5.45
N PRO A 143 1.08 -6.78 5.98
CA PRO A 143 -0.32 -7.16 5.78
C PRO A 143 -1.33 -6.21 6.43
N THR A 144 -1.01 -5.67 7.61
CA THR A 144 -1.88 -4.75 8.36
C THR A 144 -2.01 -3.39 7.68
N PHE A 145 -0.93 -2.92 7.03
CA PHE A 145 -0.91 -1.65 6.31
C PHE A 145 -1.72 -1.74 5.02
N VAL A 146 -1.55 -2.82 4.25
CA VAL A 146 -2.32 -3.07 3.03
C VAL A 146 -3.81 -3.19 3.33
N GLU A 147 -4.20 -3.92 4.39
CA GLU A 147 -5.60 -4.07 4.79
C GLU A 147 -6.27 -2.74 5.20
N SER A 148 -5.51 -1.84 5.82
CA SER A 148 -6.00 -0.54 6.30
C SER A 148 -5.85 0.60 5.28
N ALA A 149 -5.30 0.33 4.10
CA ALA A 149 -5.08 1.31 3.04
C ALA A 149 -6.35 1.70 2.26
N GLU A 150 -7.47 1.01 2.49
CA GLU A 150 -8.80 1.40 2.02
C GLU A 150 -9.47 2.35 3.02
N ILE A 151 -9.63 3.62 2.63
CA ILE A 151 -10.22 4.66 3.45
C ILE A 151 -11.57 5.07 2.85
N THR A 152 -12.63 4.79 3.58
CA THR A 152 -13.98 5.25 3.27
C THR A 152 -14.28 6.54 4.03
N LYS A 153 -14.47 7.65 3.32
CA LYS A 153 -14.93 8.92 3.91
C LYS A 153 -16.39 9.15 3.56
N THR A 154 -17.25 9.28 4.57
CA THR A 154 -18.64 9.70 4.40
C THR A 154 -18.71 11.22 4.49
N LYS A 155 -18.97 11.90 3.37
CA LYS A 155 -19.19 13.35 3.35
C LYS A 155 -20.65 13.66 3.66
N GLY A 156 -20.87 14.75 4.40
CA GLY A 156 -22.20 15.28 4.67
C GLY A 156 -22.92 14.69 5.89
N TRP A 157 -22.38 13.65 6.54
CA TRP A 157 -23.01 13.02 7.70
C TRP A 157 -23.26 14.00 8.85
N LEU A 158 -22.21 14.72 9.29
CA LEU A 158 -22.32 15.65 10.41
C LEU A 158 -23.28 16.80 10.09
N THR A 159 -23.21 17.36 8.89
CA THR A 159 -24.13 18.43 8.45
C THR A 159 -25.58 17.93 8.34
N SER A 160 -25.81 16.70 7.89
CA SER A 160 -27.15 16.11 7.81
C SER A 160 -27.73 15.87 9.20
N ILE A 161 -26.95 15.37 10.16
CA ILE A 161 -27.39 15.21 11.55
C ILE A 161 -27.68 16.56 12.19
N LEU A 162 -26.80 17.54 12.00
CA LEU A 162 -26.92 18.84 12.63
C LEU A 162 -28.14 19.61 12.09
N LEU A 163 -28.40 19.55 10.78
CA LEU A 163 -29.66 20.08 10.22
C LEU A 163 -30.89 19.31 10.68
N ALA A 164 -30.82 17.97 10.75
CA ALA A 164 -31.95 17.17 11.21
C ALA A 164 -32.34 17.50 12.66
N LEU A 165 -31.35 17.65 13.55
CA LEU A 165 -31.57 18.07 14.94
C LEU A 165 -32.14 19.49 15.04
N LEU A 166 -31.69 20.41 14.18
CA LEU A 166 -32.13 21.80 14.18
C LEU A 166 -33.56 21.97 13.64
N LEU A 167 -33.96 21.13 12.68
CA LEU A 167 -35.28 21.18 12.03
C LEU A 167 -36.34 20.27 12.67
N ALA A 168 -35.94 19.30 13.49
CA ALA A 168 -36.87 18.40 14.18
C ALA A 168 -37.96 19.10 15.03
N PRO A 169 -37.68 20.19 15.78
CA PRO A 169 -38.71 20.90 16.55
C PRO A 169 -39.77 21.58 15.68
N LEU A 170 -39.49 21.80 14.40
CA LEU A 170 -40.39 22.41 13.41
C LEU A 170 -41.23 21.37 12.66
N GLY A 171 -41.15 20.09 13.02
CA GLY A 171 -41.88 19.00 12.36
C GLY A 171 -41.37 18.66 10.95
N VAL A 172 -40.19 19.17 10.56
CA VAL A 172 -39.60 18.92 9.24
C VAL A 172 -38.61 17.77 9.32
N LEU A 173 -38.92 16.67 8.63
CA LEU A 173 -38.00 15.55 8.48
C LEU A 173 -37.01 15.84 7.33
N PHE A 174 -35.81 16.33 7.66
CA PHE A 174 -34.78 16.65 6.67
C PHE A 174 -33.66 15.60 6.67
N TRP A 175 -33.51 14.89 5.55
CA TRP A 175 -32.39 13.99 5.31
C TRP A 175 -31.74 14.31 3.97
N ARG A 176 -30.55 14.92 4.00
CA ARG A 176 -29.72 15.10 2.80
C ARG A 176 -28.86 13.86 2.63
N GLY A 177 -28.95 13.20 1.47
CA GLY A 177 -28.19 11.99 1.17
C GLY A 177 -26.71 12.17 1.47
N THR A 178 -26.15 11.23 2.23
CA THR A 178 -24.71 11.17 2.46
C THR A 178 -24.04 10.62 1.20
N SER A 179 -22.87 11.17 0.85
CA SER A 179 -22.06 10.62 -0.23
C SER A 179 -20.86 9.92 0.39
N THR A 180 -20.71 8.64 0.07
CA THR A 180 -19.58 7.83 0.50
C THR A 180 -18.53 7.85 -0.59
N GLN A 181 -17.33 8.34 -0.27
CA GLN A 181 -16.19 8.33 -1.16
C GLN A 181 -15.12 7.39 -0.59
N THR A 182 -14.93 6.24 -1.24
CA THR A 182 -13.85 5.29 -0.92
C THR A 182 -12.61 5.66 -1.72
N THR A 183 -11.49 5.88 -1.02
CA THR A 183 -10.17 5.99 -1.63
C THR A 183 -9.35 4.80 -1.19
N ARG A 184 -8.77 4.07 -2.15
CA ARG A 184 -7.90 2.92 -1.89
C ARG A 184 -6.53 3.18 -2.48
N LEU A 185 -5.50 2.72 -1.79
CA LEU A 185 -4.17 2.53 -2.36
C LEU A 185 -3.96 1.04 -2.57
N GLY A 186 -3.46 0.67 -3.74
CA GLY A 186 -3.50 -0.71 -4.20
C GLY A 186 -4.88 -1.12 -4.75
N TYR A 187 -4.99 -2.40 -5.06
CA TYR A 187 -6.09 -3.02 -5.80
C TYR A 187 -6.80 -4.12 -5.00
N LEU A 188 -6.29 -4.54 -3.84
CA LEU A 188 -7.02 -5.40 -2.90
C LEU A 188 -8.12 -4.62 -2.18
N THR A 189 -9.33 -5.17 -2.18
CA THR A 189 -10.37 -4.71 -1.26
C THR A 189 -9.98 -4.99 0.18
N LYS A 190 -10.53 -4.25 1.15
CA LYS A 190 -10.36 -4.59 2.57
C LYS A 190 -10.69 -6.06 2.84
N SER A 191 -11.77 -6.59 2.27
CA SER A 191 -12.12 -8.02 2.39
C SER A 191 -11.08 -8.97 1.78
N ASP A 192 -10.51 -8.63 0.62
CA ASP A 192 -9.47 -9.44 -0.02
C ASP A 192 -8.19 -9.45 0.83
N ALA A 193 -7.80 -8.27 1.35
CA ALA A 193 -6.64 -8.13 2.22
C ALA A 193 -6.85 -8.85 3.57
N SER A 194 -8.01 -8.72 4.22
CA SER A 194 -8.32 -9.49 5.43
C SER A 194 -8.27 -11.00 5.18
N PHE A 195 -8.80 -11.46 4.04
CA PHE A 195 -8.73 -12.87 3.65
C PHE A 195 -7.29 -13.34 3.44
N ALA A 196 -6.47 -12.59 2.68
CA ALA A 196 -5.07 -12.92 2.44
C ALA A 196 -4.25 -12.91 3.75
N ARG A 197 -4.49 -11.94 4.63
CA ARG A 197 -3.84 -11.85 5.94
C ARG A 197 -4.13 -13.09 6.79
N ASN A 198 -5.37 -13.56 6.80
CA ASN A 198 -5.76 -14.78 7.52
C ASN A 198 -5.08 -16.02 6.95
N LEU A 199 -4.91 -16.12 5.62
CA LEU A 199 -4.15 -17.21 5.01
C LEU A 199 -2.67 -17.16 5.39
N LEU A 200 -2.05 -15.97 5.36
CA LEU A 200 -0.64 -15.78 5.74
C LEU A 200 -0.39 -16.05 7.23
N ALA A 201 -1.33 -15.70 8.11
CA ALA A 201 -1.22 -15.97 9.54
C ALA A 201 -1.20 -17.47 9.86
N ASN A 202 -1.87 -18.28 9.04
CA ASN A 202 -1.96 -19.73 9.18
C ASN A 202 -0.93 -20.50 8.33
N ALA A 203 -0.09 -19.80 7.57
CA ALA A 203 0.94 -20.43 6.75
C ALA A 203 2.15 -20.85 7.63
N PRO A 204 2.86 -21.94 7.29
CA PRO A 204 4.10 -22.32 7.97
C PRO A 204 5.12 -21.18 7.89
N ARG A 205 5.68 -20.77 9.03
CA ARG A 205 6.76 -19.77 9.09
C ARG A 205 8.10 -20.48 9.19
N THR A 206 9.11 -20.04 8.44
CA THR A 206 10.50 -20.45 8.72
C THR A 206 11.05 -19.54 9.83
N ALA A 207 11.64 -20.16 10.84
CA ALA A 207 12.34 -19.48 11.94
C ALA A 207 13.62 -18.80 11.44
#